data_AF-A0A2T0K2X6-F1
#
_entry.id   AF-A0A2T0K2X6-F1
#
_cell.length_a   1.000
_cell.length_b   1.000
_cell.length_c   1.000
_cell.angle_alpha   90.00
_cell.angle_beta   90.00
_cell.angle_gamma   90.00
#
_symmetry.space_group_name_H-M   'P 1'
#
loop_
_entity.id
_entity.type
_entity.pdbx_description
1 polymer ?
#
loop_
_entity_poly.entity_id
_entity_poly.type
_entity_poly.pdbx_seq_one_letter_code
_entity_poly.pdbx_strand_id
1 'polypeptide(L)'
;MSARGMLSLVGNAVGGIIGWSEPVPPADPEELRVLFAELGVRVGADDAELDEAVRYFQDRTGLPVDGEAGPRTVHLLARYASEARELHRIQAA
;
A
#
# COMPACT_ATOMS: atom_id res chain seq x y z
N MET A 1 2.88 -17.63 10.32
CA MET A 1 3.21 -16.31 10.90
C MET A 1 2.40 -15.28 10.14
N SER A 2 1.64 -14.42 10.83
CA SER A 2 0.59 -13.57 10.23
C SER A 2 1.14 -12.19 9.83
N ALA A 3 0.62 -11.63 8.72
CA ALA A 3 0.96 -10.35 8.09
C ALA A 3 0.99 -9.12 9.02
N ARG A 4 0.48 -9.25 10.26
CA ARG A 4 0.57 -8.25 11.32
C ARG A 4 2.00 -7.82 11.69
N GLY A 5 3.03 -8.56 11.30
CA GLY A 5 4.43 -8.16 11.52
C GLY A 5 4.94 -7.06 10.58
N MET A 6 4.29 -6.80 9.44
CA MET A 6 4.85 -5.97 8.37
C MET A 6 4.49 -4.48 8.48
N LEU A 7 3.40 -4.14 9.16
CA LEU A 7 2.95 -2.74 9.32
C LEU A 7 3.66 -1.98 10.45
N SER A 8 4.58 -2.60 11.19
CA SER A 8 5.24 -1.98 12.35
C SER A 8 6.57 -1.27 12.05
N LEU A 9 7.00 -1.20 10.79
CA LEU A 9 8.29 -0.62 10.38
C LEU A 9 8.18 0.81 9.83
N VAL A 10 7.22 1.59 10.32
CA VAL A 10 7.26 3.05 10.20
C VAL A 10 7.63 3.63 11.57
N GLY A 11 8.91 3.49 11.91
CA GLY A 11 9.48 4.02 13.15
C GLY A 11 10.88 3.47 13.37
N ASN A 12 11.89 4.34 13.37
CA ASN A 12 13.33 4.07 13.49
C ASN A 12 14.03 3.40 12.30
N ALA A 13 14.36 4.24 11.31
CA ALA A 13 15.59 4.03 10.54
C ALA A 13 16.79 4.21 11.49
N VAL A 14 17.25 3.11 12.10
CA VAL A 14 18.63 2.96 12.59
C VAL A 14 19.31 1.97 11.65
N GLY A 15 20.40 2.40 11.03
CA GLY A 15 21.08 1.69 9.95
C GLY A 15 21.96 0.52 10.41
N GLY A 16 22.16 -0.44 9.49
CA GLY A 16 23.07 -1.60 9.60
C GLY A 16 22.62 -2.61 10.68
N ILE A 17 22.53 -3.92 10.50
CA ILE A 17 23.60 -4.87 10.18
C ILE A 17 22.93 -6.27 9.97
N ILE A 18 21.98 -6.44 9.05
CA ILE A 18 21.59 -7.79 8.62
C ILE A 18 21.27 -7.74 7.12
N GLY A 19 21.98 -8.53 6.32
CA GLY A 19 21.85 -8.58 4.87
C GLY A 19 20.55 -9.22 4.41
N TRP A 20 19.47 -8.44 4.39
CA TRP A 20 18.28 -8.77 3.59
C TRP A 20 18.48 -8.13 2.21
N SER A 21 19.21 -8.82 1.34
CA SER A 21 19.21 -8.53 -0.11
C SER A 21 18.08 -9.27 -0.83
N GLU A 22 17.14 -9.87 -0.09
CA GLU A 22 15.93 -10.39 -0.69
C GLU A 22 15.12 -9.21 -1.24
N PRO A 23 14.66 -9.27 -2.50
CA PRO A 23 13.72 -8.30 -3.00
C PRO A 23 12.54 -8.28 -2.03
N VAL A 24 12.25 -7.12 -1.46
CA VAL A 24 11.10 -6.97 -0.56
C VAL A 24 9.90 -7.50 -1.33
N PRO A 25 9.23 -8.57 -0.83
CA PRO A 25 8.14 -9.15 -1.57
C PRO A 25 7.09 -8.07 -1.82
N PRO A 26 6.43 -8.10 -2.99
CA PRO A 26 5.30 -7.21 -3.24
C PRO A 26 4.27 -7.38 -2.11
N ALA A 27 3.58 -6.29 -1.77
CA ALA A 27 2.58 -6.32 -0.72
C ALA A 27 1.49 -7.37 -0.98
N ASP A 28 0.92 -7.89 0.11
CA ASP A 28 -0.17 -8.85 0.05
C ASP A 28 -1.35 -8.26 -0.75
N PRO A 29 -1.83 -8.95 -1.82
CA PRO A 29 -2.96 -8.51 -2.62
C PRO A 29 -4.21 -8.13 -1.81
N GLU A 30 -4.49 -8.85 -0.71
CA GLU A 30 -5.63 -8.56 0.15
C GLU A 30 -5.44 -7.24 0.92
N GLU A 31 -4.22 -6.95 1.38
CA GLU A 31 -3.92 -5.68 2.04
C GLU A 31 -4.05 -4.51 1.06
N LEU A 32 -3.62 -4.69 -0.19
CA LEU A 32 -3.79 -3.67 -1.23
C LEU A 32 -5.26 -3.40 -1.53
N ARG A 33 -6.08 -4.45 -1.65
CA ARG A 33 -7.54 -4.31 -1.83
C ARG A 33 -8.17 -3.53 -0.68
N VAL A 34 -7.76 -3.79 0.57
CA VAL A 34 -8.24 -3.02 1.74
C VAL A 34 -7.83 -1.56 1.64
N LEU A 35 -6.57 -1.26 1.32
CA LEU A 35 -6.10 0.12 1.19
C LEU A 35 -6.82 0.89 0.08
N PHE A 36 -7.06 0.24 -1.07
CA PHE A 36 -7.88 0.82 -2.13
C PHE A 36 -9.32 1.06 -1.68
N ALA A 37 -9.92 0.13 -0.94
CA ALA A 37 -11.27 0.29 -0.42
C ALA A 37 -11.37 1.48 0.55
N GLU A 38 -10.35 1.73 1.37
CA GLU A 38 -10.27 2.90 2.25
C GLU A 38 -10.16 4.23 1.49
N LEU A 39 -9.59 4.21 0.28
CA LEU A 39 -9.63 5.33 -0.67
C LEU A 39 -10.96 5.46 -1.41
N GLY A 40 -11.91 4.56 -1.17
CA GLY A 40 -13.19 4.52 -1.86
C GLY A 40 -13.16 3.78 -3.20
N VAL A 41 -12.07 3.09 -3.53
CA VAL A 41 -11.91 2.29 -4.76
C VAL A 41 -12.12 0.82 -4.43
N ARG A 42 -13.19 0.20 -4.95
CA ARG A 42 -13.38 -1.25 -4.82
C ARG A 42 -12.71 -1.96 -5.97
N VAL A 43 -11.68 -2.74 -5.65
CA VAL A 43 -11.03 -3.68 -6.56
C VAL A 43 -11.66 -5.05 -6.33
N GLY A 44 -11.99 -5.78 -7.40
CA GLY A 44 -12.52 -7.14 -7.27
C GLY A 44 -11.47 -8.15 -6.82
N ALA A 45 -11.90 -9.40 -6.74
CA ALA A 45 -11.04 -10.52 -6.34
C ALA A 45 -10.08 -10.95 -7.45
N ASP A 46 -10.24 -10.45 -8.68
CA ASP A 46 -9.32 -10.72 -9.77
C ASP A 46 -8.01 -9.97 -9.57
N ASP A 47 -6.89 -10.67 -9.78
CA ASP A 47 -5.55 -10.09 -9.69
C ASP A 47 -5.29 -9.14 -10.87
N ALA A 48 -5.95 -9.32 -12.02
CA ALA A 48 -5.86 -8.40 -13.15
C ALA A 48 -6.46 -7.03 -12.82
N GLU A 49 -7.61 -7.01 -12.14
CA GLU A 49 -8.24 -5.76 -11.69
C GLU A 49 -7.37 -5.04 -10.65
N LEU A 50 -6.69 -5.80 -9.79
CA LEU A 50 -5.76 -5.24 -8.81
C LEU A 50 -4.52 -4.64 -9.48
N ASP A 51 -3.95 -5.33 -10.46
CA ASP A 51 -2.82 -4.84 -11.24
C ASP A 51 -3.16 -3.54 -11.99
N GLU A 52 -4.35 -3.46 -12.60
CA GLU A 52 -4.85 -2.22 -13.21
C GLU A 52 -5.00 -1.07 -12.20
N ALA A 53 -5.55 -1.36 -11.01
CA ALA A 53 -5.70 -0.37 -9.95
C ALA A 53 -4.36 0.15 -9.43
N VAL A 54 -3.37 -0.74 -9.29
CA VAL A 54 -1.99 -0.38 -8.90
C VAL A 54 -1.35 0.50 -9.96
N ARG A 55 -1.42 0.13 -11.24
CA ARG A 55 -0.87 0.94 -12.33
C ARG A 55 -1.52 2.31 -12.43
N TYR A 56 -2.84 2.37 -12.30
CA TYR A 56 -3.57 3.64 -12.26
C TYR A 56 -3.10 4.52 -11.09
N PHE A 57 -2.95 3.94 -9.90
CA PHE A 57 -2.44 4.67 -8.74
C PHE A 57 -1.03 5.18 -8.95
N GLN A 58 -0.15 4.35 -9.51
CA GLN A 58 1.25 4.72 -9.80
C GLN A 58 1.31 5.91 -10.77
N ASP A 59 0.55 5.85 -11.87
CA ASP A 59 0.48 6.94 -12.86
C ASP A 59 -0.01 8.26 -12.21
N ARG A 60 -1.09 8.19 -11.42
CA ARG A 60 -1.68 9.36 -10.76
C ARG A 60 -0.78 9.97 -9.68
N THR A 61 0.15 9.20 -9.12
CA THR A 61 1.07 9.66 -8.07
C THR A 61 2.47 9.96 -8.57
N GLY A 62 2.73 9.79 -9.87
CA GLY A 62 4.04 10.01 -10.47
C GLY A 62 5.07 8.94 -10.11
N LEU A 63 4.63 7.75 -9.70
CA LEU A 63 5.49 6.59 -9.53
C LEU A 63 5.74 5.90 -10.88
N PRO A 64 6.82 5.09 -11.02
CA PRO A 64 6.95 4.16 -12.13
C PRO A 64 5.72 3.25 -12.23
N VAL A 65 5.17 3.12 -13.44
CA VAL A 65 3.97 2.32 -13.72
C VAL A 65 4.38 0.88 -14.04
N ASP A 66 4.91 0.17 -13.05
CA ASP A 66 5.35 -1.22 -13.17
C ASP A 66 4.26 -2.24 -12.80
N GLY A 67 3.18 -1.80 -12.15
CA GLY A 67 2.13 -2.68 -11.61
C GLY A 67 2.53 -3.39 -10.32
N GLU A 68 3.75 -3.18 -9.83
CA GLU A 68 4.25 -3.77 -8.60
C GLU A 68 4.04 -2.85 -7.40
N ALA A 69 3.34 -3.36 -6.40
CA ALA A 69 3.15 -2.67 -5.14
C ALA A 69 4.38 -2.80 -4.23
N GLY A 70 5.51 -2.21 -4.65
CA GLY A 70 6.72 -2.12 -3.85
C GLY A 70 6.61 -1.12 -2.69
N PRO A 71 7.66 -0.96 -1.86
CA PRO A 71 7.61 -0.15 -0.63
C PRO A 71 7.16 1.30 -0.84
N ARG A 72 7.55 1.93 -1.95
CA ARG A 72 7.13 3.30 -2.30
C ARG A 72 5.64 3.39 -2.62
N THR A 73 5.14 2.45 -3.42
CA THR A 73 3.72 2.34 -3.79
C THR A 73 2.87 2.15 -2.53
N VAL A 74 3.24 1.18 -1.69
CA VAL A 74 2.53 0.85 -0.44
C VAL A 74 2.53 2.02 0.54
N HIS A 75 3.68 2.68 0.73
CA HIS A 75 3.79 3.83 1.62
C HIS A 75 2.82 4.95 1.23
N LEU A 76 2.77 5.31 -0.06
CA LEU A 76 1.87 6.35 -0.53
C LEU A 76 0.40 5.94 -0.44
N LEU A 77 0.09 4.68 -0.79
CA LEU A 77 -1.26 4.15 -0.72
C LEU A 77 -1.79 4.18 0.72
N ALA A 78 -1.00 3.69 1.68
CA ALA A 78 -1.33 3.71 3.11
C ALA A 78 -1.49 5.14 3.66
N ARG A 79 -0.64 6.08 3.22
CA ARG A 79 -0.76 7.48 3.61
C ARG A 79 -2.10 8.08 3.18
N TYR A 80 -2.44 7.95 1.90
CA TYR A 80 -3.71 8.48 1.38
C TYR A 80 -4.93 7.77 1.99
N ALA A 81 -4.85 6.46 2.24
CA ALA A 81 -5.91 5.72 2.90
C ALA A 81 -6.13 6.22 4.35
N SER A 82 -5.06 6.54 5.07
CA SER A 82 -5.15 7.18 6.39
C SER A 82 -5.80 8.56 6.32
N GLU A 83 -5.37 9.41 5.38
CA GLU A 83 -5.93 10.75 5.17
C GLU A 83 -7.43 10.69 4.82
N ALA A 84 -7.83 9.78 3.92
CA ALA A 84 -9.23 9.56 3.56
C ALA A 84 -10.08 9.14 4.76
N ARG A 85 -9.59 8.20 5.59
CA ARG A 85 -10.29 7.78 6.81
C ARG A 85 -10.45 8.92 7.82
N GLU A 86 -9.43 9.75 7.98
CA GLU A 86 -9.49 10.89 8.89
C GLU A 86 -10.51 11.93 8.43
N LEU A 87 -10.54 12.26 7.13
CA LEU A 87 -11.53 13.16 6.56
C LEU A 87 -12.96 12.65 6.79
N HIS A 88 -13.22 11.36 6.54
CA HIS A 88 -14.52 10.76 6.81
C HIS A 88 -14.92 10.83 8.29
N ARG A 89 -13.95 10.67 9.21
CA ARG A 89 -14.20 10.77 10.66
C ARG A 89 -14.62 12.18 11.06
N ILE A 90 -13.99 13.21 10.49
CA ILE A 90 -14.32 14.62 10.79
C ILE A 90 -15.73 14.97 10.27
N GLN A 91 -16.10 14.47 9.10
CA GLN A 91 -17.43 14.73 8.51
C GLN A 91 -18.58 14.06 9.26
N ALA A 92 -18.30 13.03 10.05
CA ALA A 92 -19.30 12.28 10.82
C ALA A 92 -19.52 12.82 12.25
N ALA A 93 -18.76 13.85 12.67
CA ALA A 93 -18.85 14.48 13.99
C ALA A 93 -19.71 15.75 13.96
#